data_AF-A0A259BQD0-F1
#
_entry.id   AF-A0A259BQD0-F1
#
_cell.length_a   1.000
_cell.length_b   1.000
_cell.length_c   1.000
_cell.angle_alpha   90.00
_cell.angle_beta   90.00
_cell.angle_gamma   90.00
#
_symmetry.space_group_name_H-M   'P 1'
#
loop_
_entity.id
_entity.type
_entity.pdbx_description
1 polymer ?
#
loop_
_entity_poly.entity_id
_entity_poly.type
_entity_poly.pdbx_seq_one_letter_code
_entity_poly.pdbx_strand_id
1 'polypeptide(L)' 'MIIGTAGHIDHGKTSLVRALTGVDTDRLKEEKARGITIDLGFAYLPLENSQTLGFIDVPGHER' A
#
# COMPACT_ATOMS: atom_id res chain seq x y z
N MET A 1 3.28 11.41 10.30
CA MET A 1 4.44 10.50 10.08
C MET A 1 4.19 9.75 8.79
N ILE A 2 5.21 9.49 7.97
CA ILE A 2 5.08 8.75 6.71
C ILE A 2 5.83 7.42 6.83
N ILE A 3 5.21 6.34 6.39
CA ILE A 3 5.73 4.97 6.38
C ILE A 3 5.73 4.47 4.93
N GLY A 4 6.89 4.10 4.41
CA GLY A 4 6.99 3.43 3.11
C GLY A 4 7.06 1.92 3.29
N THR A 5 6.20 1.16 2.60
CA THR A 5 6.30 -0.31 2.54
C THR A 5 7.17 -0.71 1.36
N ALA A 6 8.29 -1.38 1.66
CA ALA A 6 9.21 -1.92 0.68
C ALA A 6 9.45 -3.42 0.93
N GLY A 7 9.81 -4.17 -0.11
CA GLY A 7 10.00 -5.61 -0.06
C GLY A 7 9.67 -6.29 -1.39
N HIS A 8 10.03 -7.56 -1.51
CA HIS A 8 9.85 -8.36 -2.74
C HIS A 8 8.38 -8.46 -3.17
N ILE A 9 8.14 -8.75 -4.45
CA ILE A 9 6.80 -9.05 -4.97
C ILE A 9 6.14 -10.17 -4.15
N ASP A 10 4.81 -10.09 -3.99
CA ASP A 10 3.96 -11.07 -3.28
C ASP A 10 4.26 -11.30 -1.78
N HIS A 11 5.11 -10.48 -1.16
CA HIS A 11 5.35 -10.54 0.29
C HIS A 11 4.27 -9.79 1.13
N GLY A 12 3.09 -9.55 0.56
CA GLY A 12 1.94 -9.03 1.31
C GLY A 12 2.00 -7.56 1.72
N LYS A 13 2.83 -6.72 1.10
CA LYS A 13 2.94 -5.27 1.40
C LYS A 13 1.58 -4.55 1.31
N THR A 14 0.92 -4.68 0.16
CA THR A 14 -0.42 -4.13 -0.12
C THR A 14 -1.47 -4.66 0.85
N SER A 15 -1.40 -5.96 1.15
CA SER A 15 -2.31 -6.61 2.12
C SER A 15 -2.13 -6.05 3.53
N LEU A 16 -0.89 -5.79 3.95
CA LEU A 16 -0.59 -5.17 5.24
C LEU A 16 -1.13 -3.73 5.32
N VAL A 17 -0.89 -2.92 4.29
CA VAL A 17 -1.41 -1.55 4.22
C VAL A 17 -2.93 -1.54 4.29
N ARG A 18 -3.60 -2.43 3.55
CA ARG A 18 -5.05 -2.58 3.58
C ARG A 18 -5.56 -3.04 4.95
N ALA A 19 -4.88 -3.97 5.62
CA ALA A 19 -5.26 -4.42 6.95
C ALA A 19 -5.15 -3.31 8.00
N LEU A 20 -4.15 -2.44 7.88
CA LEU A 20 -3.92 -1.33 8.82
C LEU A 20 -4.82 -0.12 8.57
N THR A 21 -5.09 0.19 7.30
CA THR A 21 -5.75 1.45 6.91
C THR A 21 -7.18 1.27 6.38
N GLY A 22 -7.57 0.05 6.01
CA GLY A 22 -8.80 -0.23 5.29
C GLY A 22 -8.79 0.21 3.81
N VAL A 23 -7.69 0.81 3.34
CA VAL A 23 -7.57 1.33 1.96
C VAL A 23 -6.96 0.27 1.05
N ASP A 24 -7.63 0.01 -0.07
CA ASP A 24 -7.12 -0.81 -1.16
C ASP A 24 -6.21 0.06 -2.06
N THR A 25 -4.90 -0.18 -2.02
CA THR A 25 -3.91 0.60 -2.76
C THR A 25 -3.79 0.21 -4.23
N ASP A 26 -4.18 -1.02 -4.60
CA ASP A 26 -4.23 -1.49 -5.98
C ASP A 26 -5.47 -0.91 -6.68
N ARG A 27 -5.32 0.26 -7.31
CA ARG A 27 -6.43 1.00 -7.93
C ARG A 27 -6.67 0.61 -9.38
N LEU A 28 -5.66 0.10 -10.07
CA LEU A 28 -5.75 -0.25 -11.47
C LEU A 28 -6.40 -1.62 -11.64
N LYS A 29 -7.23 -1.78 -12.68
CA LYS A 29 -7.83 -3.08 -13.02
C LYS A 29 -6.75 -4.13 -13.31
N GLU A 30 -5.63 -3.69 -13.89
CA GLU A 30 -4.50 -4.57 -14.20
C GLU A 30 -3.82 -5.09 -12.94
N GLU A 31 -3.61 -4.24 -11.92
CA GLU A 31 -3.04 -4.64 -10.63
C GLU A 31 -3.87 -5.75 -9.99
N LYS A 32 -5.19 -5.56 -9.96
CA LYS A 32 -6.14 -6.55 -9.42
C LYS A 32 -6.18 -7.85 -10.23
N ALA A 33 -6.08 -7.75 -11.56
CA ALA A 33 -6.11 -8.92 -12.44
C ALA A 33 -4.82 -9.75 -12.35
N ARG A 34 -3.68 -9.09 -12.13
CA ARG A 34 -2.36 -9.73 -12.10
C ARG A 34 -1.86 -10.05 -10.69
N GLY A 35 -2.49 -9.48 -9.65
CA GLY A 35 -2.06 -9.63 -8.27
C GLY A 35 -0.74 -8.91 -7.95
N ILE A 36 -0.38 -7.89 -8.73
CA ILE A 36 0.87 -7.15 -8.58
C ILE A 36 0.59 -5.65 -8.50
N THR A 37 1.29 -4.95 -7.62
CA THR A 37 1.28 -3.48 -7.56
C THR A 37 2.19 -2.92 -8.64
N ILE A 38 1.66 -2.06 -9.51
CA ILE A 38 2.35 -1.51 -10.69
C ILE A 38 2.74 -0.05 -10.44
N ASP A 39 1.90 0.70 -9.72
CA ASP A 39 2.11 2.11 -9.39
C ASP A 39 2.19 2.33 -7.88
N LEU A 40 2.62 3.53 -7.45
CA LEU A 40 2.66 3.88 -6.03
C LEU A 40 1.25 3.97 -5.46
N GLY A 41 1.02 3.22 -4.38
CA GLY A 41 -0.21 3.27 -3.59
C GLY A 41 -0.11 4.24 -2.43
N PHE A 42 -1.22 4.89 -2.07
CA PHE A 42 -1.28 5.81 -0.93
C PHE A 42 -2.45 5.48 -0.02
N ALA A 43 -2.20 5.42 1.28
CA ALA A 43 -3.22 5.23 2.29
C ALA A 43 -2.97 6.11 3.52
N TYR A 44 -4.03 6.45 4.23
CA TYR A 44 -3.96 7.32 5.40
C TYR A 44 -4.76 6.73 6.54
N LEU A 45 -4.17 6.73 7.74
CA LEU A 45 -4.80 6.29 8.98
C LEU A 45 -4.83 7.46 9.97
N PRO A 46 -6.00 8.07 10.21
CA PRO A 46 -6.20 9.02 11.29
C PRO A 46 -6.07 8.33 12.65
N LEU A 47 -5.39 8.97 13.60
CA LEU A 47 -5.24 8.50 14.98
C LEU A 47 -6.05 9.39 15.94
N GLU A 48 -6.34 8.86 17.14
CA GLU A 48 -7.14 9.55 18.17
C GLU A 48 -6.51 10.87 18.66
N ASN A 49 -5.19 11.00 18.56
CA ASN A 49 -4.45 12.19 18.97
C ASN A 49 -4.36 13.27 17.88
N SER A 50 -5.29 13.27 16.91
CA SER A 50 -5.33 14.19 15.76
C SER A 50 -4.11 14.12 14.83
N GLN A 51 -3.29 13.07 14.95
CA GLN A 51 -2.21 12.80 14.00
C GLN A 51 -2.69 11.87 12.88
N THR A 52 -2.04 11.97 11.72
CA THR A 52 -2.27 11.06 10.59
C THR A 52 -1.00 10.31 10.25
N LEU A 53 -1.12 8.98 10.13
CA LEU A 53 -0.11 8.14 9.51
C LEU A 53 -0.38 8.07 8.01
N GLY A 54 0.63 8.39 7.20
CA GLY A 54 0.60 8.17 5.77
C GLY A 54 1.38 6.90 5.42
N PHE A 55 0.80 6.04 4.60
CA PHE A 55 1.43 4.85 4.04
C PHE A 55 1.66 5.05 2.56
N ILE A 56 2.87 4.70 2.10
CA ILE A 56 3.24 4.69 0.69
C ILE A 56 3.57 3.23 0.33
N ASP A 57 2.74 2.62 -0.51
CA ASP A 57 2.93 1.25 -0.99
C ASP A 57 3.74 1.25 -2.29
N VAL A 58 4.92 0.62 -2.24
CA VAL A 58 5.90 0.66 -3.32
C VAL A 58 5.87 -0.66 -4.10
N PRO A 59 5.85 -0.64 -5.45
CA PRO A 59 5.93 -1.84 -6.27
C PRO A 59 7.22 -2.62 -5.95
N GLY A 60 7.08 -3.93 -5.78
CA GLY A 60 8.18 -4.82 -5.38
C GLY A 60 8.76 -5.67 -6.51
N HIS A 61 8.25 -5.52 -7.73
CA HIS A 61 8.75 -6.22 -8.91
C HIS A 61 9.74 -5.34 -9.67
N GLU A 62 10.81 -5.96 -10.20
CA GLU A 62 11.63 -5.28 -11.21
C GLU A 62 10.84 -5.14 -12.52
N ARG A 63 11.16 -4.14 -13.32
CA ARG A 63 10.50 -3.89 -14.62
C ARG A 63 10.97 -4.88 -15.68
#